data_AF-A0A1F3TAW0-F1
#
_entry.id   AF-A0A1F3TAW0-F1
#
_cell.length_a   1.000
_cell.length_b   1.000
_cell.length_c   1.000
_cell.angle_alpha   90.00
_cell.angle_beta   90.00
_cell.angle_gamma   90.00
#
_symmetry.space_group_name_H-M   'P 1'
#
loop_
_entity.id
_entity.type
_entity.pdbx_description
1 polymer ?
#
loop_
_entity_poly.entity_id
_entity_poly.type
_entity_poly.pdbx_seq_one_letter_code
_entity_poly.pdbx_strand_id
1 'polypeptide(L)'
;MNLEDLFEKIKEFSKETHGSSNYDLDELYVMGQEESEFAPLNYLCKKINIVRDVNDLLRDGFLYDSFDLFDFKHFPGWYERQFSKKLTRSSARKISILHIPDNKSIFDSIGTIFKGYEVLRKSQILLNSKNLPVQLGEWFAKSIFGLNQVKSTSQRGFDFILDDKRVEVKVHWNDASSPKGVKIKKSLVDLSDYLIIVYLANNFMVRELCFLDSSFVLRKFSSKGHTIFLKDPEIISYFFSKSDKHNEKVKNPTALLKYASPTLAMKLAEKFAQNKL
;
A
#
# COMPACT_ATOMS: atom_id res chain seq x y z
N MET A 1 -12.14 14.37 -4.36
CA MET A 1 -11.51 15.60 -4.88
C MET A 1 -11.77 15.78 -6.37
N ASN A 2 -11.76 17.01 -6.90
CA ASN A 2 -11.65 17.21 -8.35
C ASN A 2 -10.19 16.96 -8.78
N LEU A 3 -9.94 15.83 -9.44
CA LEU A 3 -8.59 15.43 -9.86
C LEU A 3 -8.07 16.27 -11.03
N GLU A 4 -8.96 16.81 -11.86
CA GLU A 4 -8.56 17.67 -12.99
C GLU A 4 -7.89 18.94 -12.47
N ASP A 5 -8.51 19.63 -11.52
CA ASP A 5 -7.94 20.82 -10.88
C ASP A 5 -6.59 20.53 -10.23
N LEU A 6 -6.46 19.37 -9.56
CA LEU A 6 -5.19 18.96 -8.94
C LEU A 6 -4.10 18.80 -10.01
N PHE A 7 -4.37 18.07 -11.09
CA PHE A 7 -3.40 17.82 -12.15
C PHE A 7 -3.05 19.08 -12.92
N GLU A 8 -4.01 19.98 -13.16
CA GLU A 8 -3.72 21.29 -13.75
C GLU A 8 -2.75 22.10 -12.90
N LYS A 9 -2.90 22.08 -11.56
CA LYS A 9 -1.98 22.79 -10.65
C LYS A 9 -0.60 22.15 -10.55
N ILE A 10 -0.52 20.83 -10.64
CA ILE A 10 0.77 20.12 -10.73
C ILE A 10 1.49 20.50 -12.04
N LYS A 11 0.73 20.56 -13.14
CA LYS A 11 1.22 20.97 -14.45
C LYS A 11 1.67 22.43 -14.46
N GLU A 12 0.89 23.35 -13.87
CA GLU A 12 1.29 24.75 -13.69
C GLU A 12 2.60 24.86 -12.92
N PHE A 13 2.73 24.16 -11.78
CA PHE A 13 3.96 24.16 -11.00
C PHE A 13 5.15 23.69 -11.86
N SER A 14 4.99 22.58 -12.57
CA SER A 14 6.03 21.95 -13.39
C SER A 14 6.47 22.74 -14.63
N LYS A 15 5.78 23.83 -15.01
CA LYS A 15 6.16 24.70 -16.14
C LYS A 15 7.22 25.73 -15.76
N GLU A 16 7.26 26.14 -14.50
CA GLU A 16 8.12 27.23 -14.02
C GLU A 16 9.22 26.70 -13.11
N THR A 17 10.32 27.42 -13.00
CA THR A 17 11.39 27.11 -12.05
C THR A 17 11.13 27.80 -10.71
N HIS A 18 11.46 27.13 -9.61
CA HIS A 18 11.21 27.58 -8.24
C HIS A 18 12.51 27.56 -7.42
N GLY A 19 13.63 27.93 -8.04
CA GLY A 19 14.97 27.84 -7.42
C GLY A 19 15.19 28.74 -6.19
N SER A 20 14.38 29.78 -6.00
CA SER A 20 14.39 30.66 -4.83
C SER A 20 13.41 30.24 -3.73
N SER A 21 12.63 29.18 -3.95
CA SER A 21 11.69 28.64 -2.96
C SER A 21 12.36 27.61 -2.04
N ASN A 22 11.65 27.24 -0.97
CA ASN A 22 12.03 26.15 -0.07
C ASN A 22 11.28 24.84 -0.38
N TYR A 23 10.62 24.74 -1.54
CA TYR A 23 9.84 23.57 -1.93
C TYR A 23 10.70 22.33 -2.26
N ASP A 24 12.01 22.51 -2.38
CA ASP A 24 12.98 21.42 -2.50
C ASP A 24 13.25 20.69 -1.17
N LEU A 25 12.78 21.26 -0.04
CA LEU A 25 12.90 20.65 1.29
C LEU A 25 11.75 19.70 1.62
N ASP A 26 10.72 19.63 0.77
CA ASP A 26 9.62 18.70 0.94
C ASP A 26 10.09 17.25 0.79
N GLU A 27 9.49 16.36 1.58
CA GLU A 27 9.75 14.91 1.49
C GLU A 27 8.64 14.18 0.71
N LEU A 28 7.53 14.86 0.42
CA LEU A 28 6.38 14.31 -0.30
C LEU A 28 6.12 15.11 -1.58
N TYR A 29 6.13 14.40 -2.71
CA TYR A 29 5.81 14.97 -4.02
C TYR A 29 4.64 14.21 -4.63
N VAL A 30 3.74 14.92 -5.31
CA VAL A 30 2.60 14.34 -6.02
C VAL A 30 2.89 14.35 -7.51
N MET A 31 2.74 13.19 -8.15
CA MET A 31 2.87 13.04 -9.60
C MET A 31 1.61 13.53 -10.31
N GLY A 32 1.80 14.25 -11.41
CA GLY A 32 0.73 14.71 -12.29
C GLY A 32 0.16 13.59 -13.16
N GLN A 33 -0.55 14.00 -14.21
CA GLN A 33 -1.08 13.05 -15.18
C GLN A 33 0.02 12.47 -16.08
N GLU A 34 1.05 13.26 -16.35
CA GLU A 34 2.26 12.81 -17.06
C GLU A 34 3.36 12.45 -16.05
N GLU A 35 4.13 11.39 -16.35
CA GLU A 35 5.23 10.92 -15.48
C GLU A 35 6.36 11.96 -15.29
N SER A 36 6.34 13.06 -16.04
CA SER A 36 7.33 14.15 -15.96
C SER A 36 6.85 15.37 -15.17
N GLU A 37 5.60 15.35 -14.69
CA GLU A 37 4.98 16.43 -13.94
C GLU A 37 4.91 16.06 -12.45
N PHE A 38 5.40 16.94 -11.59
CA PHE A 38 5.34 16.75 -10.14
C PHE A 38 5.10 18.07 -9.42
N ALA A 39 4.58 18.01 -8.20
CA ALA A 39 4.55 19.15 -7.30
C ALA A 39 4.77 18.72 -5.84
N PRO A 40 5.45 19.53 -5.02
CA PRO A 40 5.56 19.29 -3.59
C PRO A 40 4.19 19.35 -2.91
N LEU A 41 3.93 18.44 -1.96
CA LEU A 41 2.65 18.39 -1.26
C LEU A 41 2.36 19.71 -0.51
N ASN A 42 3.36 20.33 0.12
CA ASN A 42 3.15 21.58 0.85
C ASN A 42 2.77 22.74 -0.08
N TYR A 43 3.19 22.71 -1.34
CA TYR A 43 2.73 23.68 -2.34
C TYR A 43 1.24 23.49 -2.63
N LEU A 44 0.83 22.24 -2.89
CA LEU A 44 -0.55 21.89 -3.21
C LEU A 44 -1.50 22.25 -2.06
N CYS A 45 -1.12 21.94 -0.82
CA CYS A 45 -1.93 22.29 0.36
C CYS A 45 -2.13 23.80 0.56
N LYS A 46 -1.18 24.63 0.11
CA LYS A 46 -1.27 26.09 0.21
C LYS A 46 -2.06 26.73 -0.93
N LYS A 47 -2.03 26.13 -2.11
CA LYS A 47 -2.60 26.72 -3.35
C LYS A 47 -3.94 26.14 -3.72
N ILE A 48 -4.29 24.96 -3.22
CA ILE A 48 -5.49 24.21 -3.57
C ILE A 48 -6.25 23.90 -2.29
N ASN A 49 -7.43 24.48 -2.12
CA ASN A 49 -8.29 24.24 -0.94
C ASN A 49 -8.82 22.80 -0.86
N ILE A 50 -8.55 21.97 -1.87
CA ILE A 50 -9.08 20.62 -2.05
C ILE A 50 -8.16 19.55 -1.44
N VAL A 51 -6.87 19.86 -1.20
CA VAL A 51 -5.90 18.95 -0.56
C VAL A 51 -5.43 19.56 0.74
N ARG A 52 -5.86 19.04 1.89
CA ARG A 52 -5.43 19.57 3.21
C ARG A 52 -4.18 18.87 3.69
N ASP A 53 -4.12 17.58 3.46
CA ASP A 53 -3.02 16.72 3.84
C ASP A 53 -2.91 15.52 2.90
N VAL A 54 -1.99 14.62 3.21
CA VAL A 54 -1.79 13.39 2.45
C VAL A 54 -2.95 12.39 2.58
N ASN A 55 -3.74 12.43 3.66
CA ASN A 55 -4.85 11.50 3.85
C ASN A 55 -5.96 11.73 2.81
N ASP A 56 -6.18 12.98 2.41
CA ASP A 56 -7.13 13.32 1.33
C ASP A 56 -6.72 12.61 0.02
N LEU A 57 -5.43 12.67 -0.34
CA LEU A 57 -4.89 12.01 -1.52
C LEU A 57 -5.01 10.48 -1.43
N LEU A 58 -4.63 9.88 -0.29
CA LEU A 58 -4.72 8.43 -0.09
C LEU A 58 -6.15 7.92 -0.22
N ARG A 59 -7.12 8.68 0.29
CA ARG A 59 -8.56 8.37 0.18
C ARG A 59 -9.03 8.37 -1.27
N ASP A 60 -8.51 9.28 -2.08
CA ASP A 60 -8.85 9.43 -3.49
C ASP A 60 -8.11 8.47 -4.44
N GLY A 61 -7.17 7.64 -3.94
CA GLY A 61 -6.50 6.62 -4.76
C GLY A 61 -4.99 6.69 -4.84
N PHE A 62 -4.38 7.73 -4.25
CA PHE A 62 -2.92 7.88 -4.33
C PHE A 62 -2.21 6.86 -3.44
N LEU A 63 -1.01 6.47 -3.86
CA LEU A 63 -0.13 5.52 -3.17
C LEU A 63 1.24 6.15 -2.88
N TYR A 64 1.83 5.81 -1.74
CA TYR A 64 3.21 6.18 -1.42
C TYR A 64 4.22 5.26 -2.10
N ASP A 65 5.08 5.79 -2.95
CA ASP A 65 6.25 5.06 -3.43
C ASP A 65 7.53 5.78 -3.00
N SER A 66 8.36 5.12 -2.18
CA SER A 66 9.69 5.62 -1.88
C SER A 66 10.51 5.71 -3.17
N PHE A 67 11.04 6.89 -3.45
CA PHE A 67 11.87 7.13 -4.63
C PHE A 67 13.09 6.19 -4.68
N ASP A 68 13.64 5.84 -3.51
CA ASP A 68 14.81 4.95 -3.40
C ASP A 68 14.52 3.45 -3.67
N LEU A 69 13.24 3.07 -3.84
CA LEU A 69 12.78 1.70 -4.09
C LEU A 69 12.20 1.49 -5.50
N PHE A 70 11.66 2.54 -6.12
CA PHE A 70 11.00 2.49 -7.42
C PHE A 70 11.71 3.41 -8.43
N ASP A 71 11.69 3.02 -9.70
CA ASP A 71 12.38 3.76 -10.77
C ASP A 71 11.50 4.88 -11.32
N PHE A 72 11.66 6.09 -10.78
CA PHE A 72 11.02 7.31 -11.30
C PHE A 72 11.98 8.06 -12.22
N LYS A 73 12.14 7.56 -13.45
CA LYS A 73 13.14 8.04 -14.43
C LYS A 73 13.13 9.56 -14.65
N HIS A 74 11.94 10.17 -14.68
CA HIS A 74 11.78 11.59 -14.95
C HIS A 74 11.98 12.49 -13.72
N PHE A 75 11.83 11.95 -12.51
CA PHE A 75 11.84 12.75 -11.29
C PHE A 75 13.17 13.47 -11.02
N PRO A 76 14.36 12.84 -11.16
CA PRO A 76 15.63 13.54 -10.95
C PRO A 76 15.82 14.72 -11.90
N GLY A 77 15.55 14.52 -13.19
CA GLY A 77 15.67 15.57 -14.20
C GLY A 77 14.66 16.70 -13.96
N TRP A 78 13.43 16.35 -13.58
CA TRP A 78 12.43 17.31 -13.16
C TRP A 78 12.91 18.11 -11.94
N TYR A 79 13.37 17.45 -10.87
CA TYR A 79 13.79 18.09 -9.62
C TYR A 79 14.94 19.08 -9.84
N GLU A 80 15.97 18.66 -10.60
CA GLU A 80 17.12 19.51 -10.88
C GLU A 80 16.76 20.75 -11.68
N ARG A 81 15.92 20.60 -12.72
CA ARG A 81 15.38 21.72 -13.49
C ARG A 81 14.50 22.63 -12.62
N GLN A 82 13.62 22.04 -11.82
CA GLN A 82 12.63 22.75 -11.04
C GLN A 82 13.29 23.64 -9.99
N PHE A 83 14.27 23.11 -9.25
CA PHE A 83 14.86 23.79 -8.11
C PHE A 83 16.26 24.34 -8.38
N SER A 84 16.84 24.09 -9.55
CA SER A 84 18.24 24.41 -9.87
C SER A 84 19.22 23.80 -8.85
N LYS A 85 18.89 22.62 -8.32
CA LYS A 85 19.63 21.91 -7.26
C LYS A 85 19.76 20.44 -7.60
N LYS A 86 20.95 19.87 -7.41
CA LYS A 86 21.21 18.44 -7.60
C LYS A 86 20.44 17.61 -6.57
N LEU A 87 19.78 16.54 -7.01
CA LEU A 87 19.12 15.61 -6.10
C LEU A 87 20.18 14.72 -5.41
N THR A 88 20.47 15.01 -4.14
CA THR A 88 21.45 14.24 -3.38
C THR A 88 20.88 12.88 -2.95
N ARG A 89 21.76 11.88 -2.77
CA ARG A 89 21.37 10.56 -2.27
C ARG A 89 20.72 10.60 -0.88
N SER A 90 21.14 11.54 -0.03
CA SER A 90 20.54 11.74 1.30
C SER A 90 19.12 12.27 1.22
N SER A 91 18.84 13.19 0.29
CA SER A 91 17.49 13.72 0.06
C SER A 91 16.60 12.66 -0.60
N ALA A 92 17.10 12.00 -1.65
CA ALA A 92 16.41 10.93 -2.39
C ALA A 92 15.83 9.84 -1.48
N ARG A 93 16.57 9.43 -0.43
CA ARG A 93 16.15 8.42 0.55
C ARG A 93 14.92 8.80 1.37
N LYS A 94 14.64 10.09 1.50
CA LYS A 94 13.51 10.61 2.29
C LYS A 94 12.30 10.91 1.42
N ILE A 95 12.48 10.95 0.10
CA ILE A 95 11.42 11.33 -0.82
C ILE A 95 10.46 10.15 -1.02
N SER A 96 9.18 10.41 -0.82
CA SER A 96 8.08 9.56 -1.31
C SER A 96 7.29 10.31 -2.39
N ILE A 97 6.96 9.59 -3.45
CA ILE A 97 6.15 10.07 -4.55
C ILE A 97 4.75 9.49 -4.42
N LEU A 98 3.74 10.36 -4.44
CA LEU A 98 2.33 10.03 -4.44
C LEU A 98 1.84 9.98 -5.88
N HIS A 99 1.28 8.84 -6.31
CA HIS A 99 0.70 8.68 -7.64
C HIS A 99 -0.57 7.84 -7.61
N ILE A 100 -1.41 7.97 -8.65
CA ILE A 100 -2.59 7.14 -8.82
C ILE A 100 -2.23 5.96 -9.73
N PRO A 101 -2.44 4.71 -9.29
CA PRO A 101 -2.18 3.54 -10.13
C PRO A 101 -3.24 3.41 -11.24
N ASP A 102 -2.80 3.02 -12.45
CA ASP A 102 -3.70 2.56 -13.51
C ASP A 102 -4.27 1.18 -13.17
N ASN A 103 -5.32 1.19 -12.36
CA ASN A 103 -5.99 -0.01 -11.93
C ASN A 103 -6.48 -0.86 -13.11
N LYS A 104 -6.91 -0.28 -14.23
CA LYS A 104 -7.45 -1.04 -15.36
C LYS A 104 -6.36 -1.95 -15.93
N SER A 105 -5.22 -1.36 -16.31
CA SER A 105 -4.07 -2.10 -16.84
C SER A 105 -3.54 -3.12 -15.84
N ILE A 106 -3.54 -2.79 -14.54
CA ILE A 106 -3.13 -3.71 -13.47
C ILE A 106 -4.06 -4.94 -13.43
N PHE A 107 -5.39 -4.77 -13.41
CA PHE A 107 -6.33 -5.88 -13.35
C PHE A 107 -6.32 -6.74 -14.62
N ASP A 108 -6.18 -6.13 -15.79
CA ASP A 108 -6.06 -6.85 -17.06
C ASP A 108 -4.79 -7.73 -17.06
N SER A 109 -3.70 -7.20 -16.53
CA SER A 109 -2.43 -7.92 -16.35
C SER A 109 -2.57 -9.07 -15.35
N ILE A 110 -3.19 -8.84 -14.19
CA ILE A 110 -3.45 -9.89 -13.18
C ILE A 110 -4.32 -11.01 -13.78
N GLY A 111 -5.35 -10.67 -14.56
CA GLY A 111 -6.20 -11.63 -15.23
C GLY A 111 -5.43 -12.51 -16.24
N THR A 112 -4.49 -11.91 -16.96
CA THR A 112 -3.61 -12.64 -17.88
C THR A 112 -2.66 -13.57 -17.14
N ILE A 113 -2.05 -13.11 -16.05
CA ILE A 113 -1.16 -13.91 -15.21
C ILE A 113 -1.93 -15.08 -14.58
N PHE A 114 -3.15 -14.86 -14.10
CA PHE A 114 -3.98 -15.91 -13.54
C PHE A 114 -4.25 -17.04 -14.55
N LYS A 115 -4.59 -16.70 -15.80
CA LYS A 115 -4.74 -17.70 -16.89
C LYS A 115 -3.45 -18.48 -17.11
N GLY A 116 -2.29 -17.82 -17.08
CA GLY A 116 -0.99 -18.49 -17.16
C GLY A 116 -0.75 -19.45 -15.99
N TYR A 117 -1.02 -19.02 -14.76
CA TYR A 117 -0.92 -19.87 -13.57
C TYR A 117 -1.81 -21.11 -13.66
N GLU A 118 -3.03 -20.96 -14.18
CA GLU A 118 -3.96 -22.07 -14.39
C GLU A 118 -3.40 -23.13 -15.36
N VAL A 119 -2.86 -22.69 -16.50
CA VAL A 119 -2.24 -23.61 -17.48
C VAL A 119 -1.07 -24.35 -16.82
N LEU A 120 -0.16 -23.62 -16.18
CA LEU A 120 1.03 -24.21 -15.57
C LEU A 120 0.70 -25.15 -14.39
N ARG A 121 -0.36 -24.86 -13.61
CA ARG A 121 -0.86 -25.76 -12.56
C ARG A 121 -1.44 -27.04 -13.16
N LYS A 122 -2.27 -26.93 -14.21
CA LYS A 122 -2.82 -28.10 -14.91
C LYS A 122 -1.73 -28.99 -15.50
N SER A 123 -0.65 -28.37 -15.98
CA SER A 123 0.56 -29.06 -16.45
C SER A 123 1.49 -29.52 -15.32
N GLN A 124 1.11 -29.36 -14.04
CA GLN A 124 1.88 -29.76 -12.86
C GLN A 124 3.27 -29.10 -12.73
N ILE A 125 3.47 -27.94 -13.36
CA ILE A 125 4.73 -27.18 -13.33
C ILE A 125 4.80 -26.30 -12.06
N LEU A 126 3.67 -25.67 -11.69
CA LEU A 126 3.59 -24.81 -10.51
C LEU A 126 3.00 -25.57 -9.32
N LEU A 127 3.80 -25.71 -8.26
CA LEU A 127 3.37 -26.35 -7.00
C LEU A 127 3.33 -25.38 -5.81
N ASN A 128 4.19 -24.34 -5.75
CA ASN A 128 4.37 -23.49 -4.55
C ASN A 128 4.88 -22.05 -4.84
N SER A 129 4.32 -21.36 -5.84
CA SER A 129 4.77 -20.04 -6.30
C SER A 129 4.34 -18.89 -5.37
N LYS A 130 5.16 -18.54 -4.37
CA LYS A 130 4.79 -17.54 -3.35
C LYS A 130 5.15 -16.09 -3.67
N ASN A 131 6.06 -15.81 -4.60
CA ASN A 131 6.64 -14.47 -4.68
C ASN A 131 5.64 -13.41 -5.18
N LEU A 132 5.01 -13.63 -6.34
CA LEU A 132 4.03 -12.68 -6.87
C LEU A 132 2.79 -12.51 -5.97
N PRO A 133 2.12 -13.57 -5.48
CA PRO A 133 0.99 -13.38 -4.58
C PRO A 133 1.34 -12.61 -3.31
N VAL A 134 2.55 -12.81 -2.76
CA VAL A 134 3.01 -12.08 -1.58
C VAL A 134 3.18 -10.59 -1.90
N GLN A 135 3.92 -10.24 -2.96
CA GLN A 135 4.09 -8.83 -3.34
C GLN A 135 2.78 -8.15 -3.68
N LEU A 136 1.86 -8.86 -4.33
CA LEU A 136 0.54 -8.33 -4.67
C LEU A 136 -0.32 -8.10 -3.42
N GLY A 137 -0.30 -9.02 -2.45
CA GLY A 137 -1.01 -8.83 -1.18
C GLY A 137 -0.43 -7.69 -0.34
N GLU A 138 0.90 -7.53 -0.35
CA GLU A 138 1.58 -6.38 0.25
C GLU A 138 1.19 -5.07 -0.43
N TRP A 139 1.11 -5.05 -1.77
CA TRP A 139 0.64 -3.90 -2.53
C TRP A 139 -0.84 -3.58 -2.24
N PHE A 140 -1.73 -4.58 -2.12
CA PHE A 140 -3.11 -4.31 -1.70
C PHE A 140 -3.19 -3.73 -0.28
N ALA A 141 -2.43 -4.27 0.68
CA ALA A 141 -2.39 -3.71 2.03
C ALA A 141 -1.93 -2.25 2.02
N LYS A 142 -0.89 -1.97 1.25
CA LYS A 142 -0.40 -0.61 1.01
C LYS A 142 -1.50 0.31 0.46
N SER A 143 -2.22 -0.12 -0.57
CA SER A 143 -3.29 0.66 -1.19
C SER A 143 -4.51 0.86 -0.29
N ILE A 144 -4.88 -0.15 0.51
CA ILE A 144 -6.06 -0.10 1.37
C ILE A 144 -5.81 0.75 2.62
N PHE A 145 -4.65 0.56 3.26
CA PHE A 145 -4.31 1.18 4.54
C PHE A 145 -3.43 2.42 4.40
N GLY A 146 -3.04 2.80 3.18
CA GLY A 146 -2.19 3.97 2.93
C GLY A 146 -0.79 3.81 3.51
N LEU A 147 -0.21 2.61 3.43
CA LEU A 147 1.10 2.33 4.03
C LEU A 147 2.21 3.04 3.24
N ASN A 148 3.13 3.71 3.94
CA ASN A 148 4.36 4.19 3.33
C ASN A 148 5.39 3.06 3.29
N GLN A 149 5.87 2.71 2.09
CA GLN A 149 6.89 1.70 1.90
C GLN A 149 8.25 2.37 1.84
N VAL A 150 9.01 2.28 2.92
CA VAL A 150 10.32 2.93 3.05
C VAL A 150 11.43 1.89 3.01
N LYS A 151 12.58 2.26 2.44
CA LYS A 151 13.74 1.38 2.42
C LYS A 151 14.17 1.03 3.84
N SER A 152 14.31 -0.26 4.13
CA SER A 152 14.69 -0.71 5.46
C SER A 152 16.18 -0.44 5.66
N THR A 153 16.55 -0.05 6.87
CA THR A 153 17.95 -0.05 7.30
C THR A 153 18.46 -1.46 7.60
N SER A 154 17.57 -2.46 7.61
CA SER A 154 17.90 -3.87 7.80
C SER A 154 18.04 -4.61 6.46
N GLN A 155 18.52 -5.86 6.50
CA GLN A 155 18.60 -6.74 5.32
C GLN A 155 17.22 -7.15 4.74
N ARG A 156 16.11 -6.61 5.26
CA ARG A 156 14.74 -6.94 4.84
C ARG A 156 14.28 -6.25 3.55
N GLY A 157 15.05 -5.30 3.03
CA GLY A 157 14.73 -4.55 1.82
C GLY A 157 13.89 -3.29 2.10
N PHE A 158 12.70 -3.44 2.66
CA PHE A 158 11.80 -2.33 3.01
C PHE A 158 10.97 -2.60 4.27
N ASP A 159 10.46 -1.54 4.87
CA ASP A 159 9.51 -1.55 5.99
C ASP A 159 8.23 -0.80 5.57
N PHE A 160 7.07 -1.24 6.06
CA PHE A 160 5.83 -0.48 5.94
C PHE A 160 5.61 0.39 7.17
N ILE A 161 5.19 1.63 6.95
CA ILE A 161 4.90 2.60 8.01
C ILE A 161 3.46 3.09 7.87
N LEU A 162 2.76 3.21 8.99
CA LEU A 162 1.42 3.81 9.11
C LEU A 162 1.42 4.75 10.31
N ASP A 163 1.26 6.05 10.08
CA ASP A 163 1.26 7.08 11.14
C ASP A 163 2.47 6.90 12.11
N ASP A 164 3.68 6.85 11.54
CA ASP A 164 4.97 6.60 12.24
C ASP A 164 5.15 5.23 12.90
N LYS A 165 4.16 4.34 12.80
CA LYS A 165 4.22 2.99 13.35
C LYS A 165 4.60 1.97 12.30
N ARG A 166 5.44 1.00 12.68
CA ARG A 166 5.88 -0.07 11.78
C ARG A 166 4.80 -1.11 11.62
N VAL A 167 4.61 -1.55 10.38
CA VAL A 167 3.59 -2.53 10.00
C VAL A 167 4.27 -3.73 9.37
N GLU A 168 3.97 -4.91 9.89
CA GLU A 168 4.30 -6.17 9.22
C GLU A 168 3.10 -6.60 8.38
N VAL A 169 3.34 -6.96 7.12
CA VAL A 169 2.30 -7.56 6.26
C VAL A 169 2.58 -9.04 6.05
N LYS A 170 1.54 -9.86 6.20
CA LYS A 170 1.60 -11.31 6.00
C LYS A 170 0.52 -11.73 5.02
N VAL A 171 0.96 -12.30 3.91
CA VAL A 171 0.05 -12.78 2.88
C VAL A 171 -0.13 -14.29 3.00
N HIS A 172 -1.39 -14.72 3.10
CA HIS A 172 -1.80 -16.10 3.01
C HIS A 172 -2.52 -16.33 1.67
N TRP A 173 -1.85 -16.99 0.74
CA TRP A 173 -2.39 -17.25 -0.60
C TRP A 173 -2.86 -18.70 -0.74
N ASN A 174 -4.18 -18.89 -0.74
CA ASN A 174 -4.91 -20.12 -1.06
C ASN A 174 -6.43 -19.82 -0.95
N ASP A 175 -7.26 -20.56 -1.68
CA ASP A 175 -8.73 -20.44 -1.63
C ASP A 175 -9.31 -20.82 -0.26
N ALA A 176 -8.62 -21.71 0.47
CA ALA A 176 -8.98 -22.10 1.84
C ALA A 176 -7.94 -21.59 2.85
N SER A 177 -8.35 -21.34 4.08
CA SER A 177 -7.40 -21.05 5.17
C SER A 177 -6.63 -22.30 5.56
N SER A 178 -5.34 -22.13 5.89
CA SER A 178 -4.55 -23.26 6.40
C SER A 178 -5.13 -23.78 7.71
N PRO A 179 -5.38 -25.09 7.86
CA PRO A 179 -5.81 -25.69 9.13
C PRO A 179 -4.80 -25.46 10.27
N LYS A 180 -3.52 -25.25 9.91
CA LYS A 180 -2.47 -24.93 10.88
C LYS A 180 -2.56 -23.46 11.34
N GLY A 181 -3.09 -22.58 10.50
CA GLY A 181 -3.08 -21.12 10.69
C GLY A 181 -1.95 -20.44 9.91
N VAL A 182 -1.91 -19.11 9.98
CA VAL A 182 -0.88 -18.30 9.31
C VAL A 182 0.41 -18.34 10.13
N LYS A 183 1.53 -18.70 9.49
CA LYS A 183 2.84 -18.80 10.15
C LYS A 183 3.38 -17.39 10.45
N ILE A 184 3.59 -17.08 11.72
CA ILE A 184 4.13 -15.80 12.20
C ILE A 184 5.45 -16.05 12.95
N LYS A 185 6.50 -15.28 12.63
CA LYS A 185 7.77 -15.31 13.36
C LYS A 185 7.79 -14.21 14.42
N LYS A 186 8.29 -14.52 15.62
CA LYS A 186 8.36 -13.58 16.74
C LYS A 186 9.11 -12.30 16.37
N SER A 187 10.26 -12.44 15.70
CA SER A 187 11.10 -11.32 15.28
C SER A 187 10.47 -10.36 14.26
N LEU A 188 9.35 -10.72 13.62
CA LEU A 188 8.63 -9.82 12.73
C LEU A 188 7.67 -8.92 13.53
N VAL A 189 6.94 -9.52 14.47
CA VAL A 189 6.03 -8.79 15.38
C VAL A 189 6.75 -8.06 16.51
N ASP A 190 7.96 -8.47 16.89
CA ASP A 190 8.80 -7.70 17.84
C ASP A 190 9.28 -6.37 17.22
N LEU A 191 9.37 -6.28 15.89
CA LEU A 191 9.90 -5.12 15.16
C LEU A 191 8.81 -4.25 14.52
N SER A 192 7.54 -4.59 14.72
CA SER A 192 6.38 -3.89 14.18
C SER A 192 5.36 -3.63 15.27
N ASP A 193 4.65 -2.51 15.17
CA ASP A 193 3.54 -2.16 16.06
C ASP A 193 2.25 -2.88 15.65
N TYR A 194 2.08 -3.11 14.34
CA TYR A 194 0.90 -3.75 13.77
C TYR A 194 1.28 -4.93 12.87
N LEU A 195 0.38 -5.90 12.81
CA LEU A 195 0.39 -7.00 11.86
C LEU A 195 -0.88 -6.97 11.01
N ILE A 196 -0.71 -6.87 9.70
CA ILE A 196 -1.78 -7.03 8.73
C ILE A 196 -1.68 -8.43 8.11
N ILE A 197 -2.79 -9.16 8.10
CA ILE A 197 -2.87 -10.44 7.41
C ILE A 197 -3.81 -10.30 6.22
N VAL A 198 -3.27 -10.55 5.03
CA VAL A 198 -4.01 -10.53 3.77
C VAL A 198 -4.25 -11.95 3.29
N TYR A 199 -5.51 -12.36 3.27
CA TYR A 199 -5.89 -13.66 2.71
C TYR A 199 -6.26 -13.47 1.24
N LEU A 200 -5.43 -14.02 0.35
CA LEU A 200 -5.65 -14.01 -1.09
C LEU A 200 -6.17 -15.36 -1.58
N ALA A 201 -7.14 -15.32 -2.48
CA ALA A 201 -7.58 -16.46 -3.26
C ALA A 201 -6.62 -16.74 -4.44
N ASN A 202 -6.74 -17.91 -5.06
CA ASN A 202 -5.89 -18.33 -6.19
C ASN A 202 -6.05 -17.45 -7.44
N ASN A 203 -7.18 -16.74 -7.55
CA ASN A 203 -7.45 -15.71 -8.56
C ASN A 203 -6.90 -14.32 -8.20
N PHE A 204 -6.05 -14.23 -7.17
CA PHE A 204 -5.43 -13.01 -6.67
C PHE A 204 -6.38 -11.97 -6.04
N MET A 205 -7.65 -12.31 -5.79
CA MET A 205 -8.55 -11.42 -5.07
C MET A 205 -8.41 -11.60 -3.55
N VAL A 206 -8.66 -10.52 -2.80
CA VAL A 206 -8.67 -10.54 -1.34
C VAL A 206 -9.94 -11.22 -0.84
N ARG A 207 -9.81 -12.36 -0.16
CA ARG A 207 -10.96 -13.09 0.41
C ARG A 207 -11.23 -12.75 1.86
N GLU A 208 -10.24 -12.24 2.58
CA GLU A 208 -10.37 -11.75 3.95
C GLU A 208 -9.17 -10.85 4.33
N LEU A 209 -9.36 -9.96 5.30
CA LEU A 209 -8.30 -9.11 5.87
C LEU A 209 -8.37 -9.12 7.40
N CYS A 210 -7.21 -8.99 8.03
CA CYS A 210 -7.10 -8.73 9.46
C CYS A 210 -6.10 -7.61 9.70
N PHE A 211 -6.43 -6.76 10.67
CA PHE A 211 -5.51 -5.79 11.25
C PHE A 211 -5.38 -6.10 12.74
N LEU A 212 -4.15 -6.29 13.23
CA LEU A 212 -3.88 -6.75 14.59
C LEU A 212 -2.80 -5.87 15.22
N ASP A 213 -2.95 -5.57 16.51
CA ASP A 213 -1.85 -5.04 17.31
C ASP A 213 -0.79 -6.14 17.51
N SER A 214 0.48 -5.84 17.23
CA SER A 214 1.57 -6.79 17.44
C SER A 214 1.67 -7.22 18.89
N SER A 215 1.33 -6.34 19.86
CA SER A 215 1.27 -6.69 21.28
C SER A 215 0.28 -7.83 21.59
N PHE A 216 -0.87 -7.86 20.91
CA PHE A 216 -1.84 -8.95 21.03
C PHE A 216 -1.26 -10.26 20.49
N VAL A 217 -0.55 -10.20 19.36
CA VAL A 217 0.09 -11.38 18.76
C VAL A 217 1.24 -11.88 19.63
N LEU A 218 2.05 -10.98 20.20
CA LEU A 218 3.18 -11.29 21.07
C LEU A 218 2.75 -12.03 22.34
N ARG A 219 1.59 -11.70 22.92
CA ARG A 219 1.06 -12.46 24.08
C ARG A 219 0.83 -13.95 23.75
N LYS A 220 0.59 -14.30 22.49
CA LYS A 220 0.42 -15.69 22.03
C LYS A 220 1.75 -16.46 21.91
N PHE A 221 2.89 -15.78 22.02
CA PHE A 221 4.23 -16.39 22.08
C PHE A 221 4.66 -16.75 23.50
N SER A 222 3.93 -16.35 24.55
CA SER A 222 4.32 -16.51 25.96
C SER A 222 4.72 -17.94 26.38
N SER A 223 4.25 -18.95 25.65
CA SER A 223 4.59 -20.37 25.86
C SER A 223 5.08 -21.08 24.59
N LYS A 224 5.40 -20.35 23.52
CA LYS A 224 5.75 -20.89 22.20
C LYS A 224 7.13 -20.40 21.77
N GLY A 225 7.82 -21.19 20.93
CA GLY A 225 9.14 -20.83 20.40
C GLY A 225 9.11 -19.64 19.42
N HIS A 226 10.12 -19.49 18.57
CA HIS A 226 10.25 -18.33 17.67
C HIS A 226 9.21 -18.25 16.55
N THR A 227 8.28 -19.19 16.46
CA THR A 227 7.22 -19.23 15.45
C THR A 227 5.93 -19.75 16.06
N ILE A 228 4.82 -19.09 15.72
CA ILE A 228 3.47 -19.59 15.98
C ILE A 228 2.73 -19.76 14.66
N PHE A 229 1.65 -20.54 14.69
CA PHE A 229 0.65 -20.50 13.65
C PHE A 229 -0.62 -19.90 14.24
N LEU A 230 -1.02 -18.75 13.72
CA LEU A 230 -2.18 -18.00 14.17
C LEU A 230 -3.42 -18.57 13.46
N LYS A 231 -4.25 -19.30 14.22
CA LYS A 231 -5.45 -19.94 13.66
C LYS A 231 -6.58 -18.93 13.55
N ASP A 232 -7.39 -19.04 12.50
CA ASP A 232 -8.51 -18.14 12.24
C ASP A 232 -9.47 -17.98 13.44
N PRO A 233 -9.88 -19.03 14.19
CA PRO A 233 -10.74 -18.87 15.37
C PRO A 233 -10.14 -17.96 16.46
N GLU A 234 -8.82 -17.85 16.53
CA GLU A 234 -8.15 -17.00 17.51
C GLU A 234 -8.18 -15.50 17.16
N ILE A 235 -8.48 -15.18 15.89
CA ILE A 235 -8.44 -13.82 15.34
C ILE A 235 -9.70 -13.45 14.53
N ILE A 236 -10.72 -14.31 14.54
CA ILE A 236 -11.95 -14.12 13.77
C ILE A 236 -12.66 -12.81 14.12
N SER A 237 -12.53 -12.33 15.36
CA SER A 237 -13.08 -11.03 15.79
C SER A 237 -12.35 -9.80 15.23
N TYR A 238 -11.27 -10.01 14.48
CA TYR A 238 -10.51 -8.98 13.76
C TYR A 238 -10.66 -9.12 12.24
N PHE A 239 -11.47 -10.07 11.76
CA PHE A 239 -11.78 -10.20 10.34
C PHE A 239 -12.70 -9.03 9.95
N PHE A 240 -12.31 -8.30 8.91
CA PHE A 240 -13.10 -7.16 8.41
C PHE A 240 -14.51 -7.59 7.98
N SER A 241 -14.65 -8.83 7.50
CA SER A 241 -15.96 -9.41 7.14
C SER A 241 -16.86 -9.73 8.35
N LYS A 242 -16.34 -9.66 9.59
CA LYS A 242 -17.02 -10.08 10.82
C LYS A 242 -17.09 -9.00 11.90
N SER A 243 -16.26 -7.97 11.81
CA SER A 243 -16.05 -6.99 12.87
C SER A 243 -15.79 -5.62 12.27
N ASP A 244 -16.06 -4.57 13.05
CA ASP A 244 -15.77 -3.18 12.67
C ASP A 244 -14.50 -2.64 13.32
N LYS A 245 -13.81 -3.49 14.09
CA LYS A 245 -12.50 -3.16 14.66
C LYS A 245 -11.54 -2.75 13.55
N HIS A 246 -10.89 -1.61 13.72
CA HIS A 246 -9.88 -1.09 12.79
C HIS A 246 -10.43 -0.67 11.43
N ASN A 247 -11.75 -0.52 11.26
CA ASN A 247 -12.32 0.12 10.06
C ASN A 247 -11.76 1.53 9.87
N GLU A 248 -11.46 2.25 10.97
CA GLU A 248 -10.85 3.58 10.95
C GLU A 248 -9.42 3.60 10.38
N LYS A 249 -8.77 2.43 10.27
CA LYS A 249 -7.44 2.30 9.66
C LYS A 249 -7.48 2.21 8.14
N VAL A 250 -8.65 1.94 7.54
CA VAL A 250 -8.80 1.92 6.09
C VAL A 250 -8.75 3.35 5.56
N LYS A 251 -7.67 3.66 4.83
CA LYS A 251 -7.50 4.97 4.20
C LYS A 251 -8.23 5.04 2.86
N ASN A 252 -8.28 3.92 2.13
CA ASN A 252 -8.93 3.84 0.83
C ASN A 252 -9.99 2.72 0.77
N PRO A 253 -11.26 3.05 1.10
CA PRO A 253 -12.37 2.09 1.03
C PRO A 253 -12.66 1.60 -0.39
N THR A 254 -12.43 2.43 -1.40
CA THR A 254 -12.66 2.07 -2.82
C THR A 254 -11.70 0.97 -3.26
N ALA A 255 -10.41 1.09 -2.93
CA ALA A 255 -9.40 0.07 -3.13
C ALA A 255 -9.79 -1.24 -2.42
N LEU A 256 -10.22 -1.17 -1.15
CA LEU A 256 -10.65 -2.33 -0.39
C LEU A 256 -11.76 -3.11 -1.11
N LEU A 257 -12.81 -2.43 -1.55
CA LEU A 257 -13.93 -3.05 -2.26
C LEU A 257 -13.51 -3.58 -3.63
N LYS A 258 -12.60 -2.89 -4.33
CA LYS A 258 -12.13 -3.26 -5.67
C LYS A 258 -11.22 -4.49 -5.67
N TYR A 259 -10.37 -4.64 -4.66
CA TYR A 259 -9.46 -5.78 -4.52
C TYR A 259 -10.13 -7.00 -3.86
N ALA A 260 -11.24 -6.77 -3.15
CA ALA A 260 -12.01 -7.83 -2.50
C ALA A 260 -12.70 -8.76 -3.50
N SER A 261 -12.70 -10.05 -3.16
CA SER A 261 -13.57 -11.04 -3.80
C SER A 261 -15.04 -10.60 -3.71
N PRO A 262 -15.92 -11.01 -4.64
CA PRO A 262 -17.33 -10.60 -4.62
C PRO A 262 -18.02 -10.84 -3.28
N THR A 263 -17.78 -12.01 -2.68
CA THR A 263 -18.34 -12.38 -1.37
C THR A 263 -17.86 -11.49 -0.24
N LEU A 264 -16.58 -11.08 -0.25
CA LEU A 264 -16.06 -10.14 0.75
C LEU A 264 -16.59 -8.73 0.48
N ALA A 265 -16.54 -8.27 -0.76
CA ALA A 265 -17.02 -6.95 -1.16
C ALA A 265 -18.48 -6.72 -0.75
N MET A 266 -19.37 -7.71 -0.94
CA MET A 266 -20.76 -7.65 -0.49
C MET A 266 -20.88 -7.44 1.03
N LYS A 267 -20.07 -8.13 1.83
CA LYS A 267 -20.09 -7.97 3.31
C LYS A 267 -19.52 -6.63 3.77
N LEU A 268 -18.64 -6.03 2.98
CA LEU A 268 -18.00 -4.76 3.28
C LEU A 268 -18.77 -3.56 2.71
N ALA A 269 -19.62 -3.78 1.70
CA ALA A 269 -20.34 -2.71 1.01
C ALA A 269 -21.15 -1.86 1.98
N GLU A 270 -21.93 -2.45 2.89
CA GLU A 270 -22.73 -1.68 3.85
C GLU A 270 -21.87 -0.79 4.76
N LYS A 271 -20.65 -1.25 5.09
CA LYS A 271 -19.72 -0.55 5.99
C LYS A 271 -18.97 0.59 5.31
N PHE A 272 -18.66 0.44 4.03
CA PHE A 272 -17.71 1.30 3.31
C PHE A 272 -18.30 2.02 2.10
N ALA A 273 -19.49 1.65 1.62
CA ALA A 273 -20.17 2.31 0.50
C ALA A 273 -20.70 3.70 0.86
N GLN A 274 -20.82 4.04 2.15
CA GLN A 274 -21.30 5.34 2.62
C GLN A 274 -20.28 6.48 2.47
N ASN A 275 -19.04 6.20 2.05
CA ASN A 275 -17.99 7.23 1.86
C ASN A 275 -18.01 7.88 0.46
N LYS A 276 -19.13 7.80 -0.26
CA LYS A 276 -19.38 8.55 -1.51
C LYS A 276 -20.50 9.58 -1.32
N LEU A 277 -20.30 10.55 -0.43
CA LEU A 277 -21.06 11.80 -0.39
C LEU A 277 -20.08 12.95 -0.12
#